data_AF-A0A7S3HL06-F1
#
_entry.id   AF-A0A7S3HL06-F1
#
_cell.length_a   1.000
_cell.length_b   1.000
_cell.length_c   1.000
_cell.angle_alpha   90.00
_cell.angle_beta   90.00
_cell.angle_gamma   90.00
#
_symmetry.space_group_name_H-M   'P 1'
#
loop_
_entity.id
_entity.type
_entity.pdbx_description
1 polymer ?
#
loop_
_entity_poly.entity_id
_entity_poly.type
_entity_poly.pdbx_seq_one_letter_code
_entity_poly.pdbx_strand_id
1 'polypeptide(L)'
;RKYMQPPGDEPVPPSPFSAFADAAVFAETGAGGAPLCLGGETRQVDVSNVEEFVQLASAFWLGSGVERQMVAFRKGLYDVLGSGAVMLWSFSPLELRRLFCGEDEVIWTEKELEENMQCGGGYNSTSEQVRWLREEMLAMLQPLRAKFLEFVTSCPRLPPGGLKDLKVSVHPDPAPGIGLPRSRACVHRLFLPRYASREELAVQLTEAILCSGGHHEQNLPP
;
A
#
# COMPACT_ATOMS: atom_id res chain seq x y z
N ARG A 1 -10.18 18.94 -32.92
CA ARG A 1 -10.33 20.36 -32.51
C ARG A 1 -11.77 20.60 -32.10
N LYS A 2 -12.06 20.56 -30.79
CA LYS A 2 -13.28 21.00 -30.06
C LYS A 2 -13.54 20.01 -28.91
N TYR A 3 -12.70 20.01 -27.89
CA TYR A 3 -13.08 19.57 -26.55
C TYR A 3 -12.33 20.43 -25.53
N MET A 4 -13.14 21.16 -24.76
CA MET A 4 -12.93 21.76 -23.44
C MET A 4 -11.61 22.49 -23.17
N GLN A 5 -11.70 23.83 -23.17
CA GLN A 5 -10.84 24.64 -22.33
C GLN A 5 -11.09 24.28 -20.85
N PRO A 6 -10.07 24.27 -19.99
CA PRO A 6 -10.25 24.04 -18.56
C PRO A 6 -11.19 25.12 -17.99
N PRO A 7 -12.10 24.78 -17.05
CA PRO A 7 -12.88 25.78 -16.33
C PRO A 7 -11.92 26.75 -15.63
N GLY A 8 -12.25 28.04 -15.69
CA GLY A 8 -11.35 29.14 -15.31
C GLY A 8 -10.72 28.98 -13.92
N ASP A 9 -9.49 29.49 -13.80
CA ASP A 9 -8.68 29.58 -12.58
C ASP A 9 -9.29 30.54 -11.54
N GLU A 10 -10.55 30.35 -11.13
CA GLU A 10 -11.04 31.00 -9.92
C GLU A 10 -10.52 30.24 -8.70
N PRO A 11 -9.79 30.89 -7.78
CA PRO A 11 -9.31 30.26 -6.56
C PRO A 11 -10.51 29.84 -5.70
N VAL A 12 -10.71 28.52 -5.60
CA VAL A 12 -11.73 27.95 -4.72
C VAL A 12 -11.30 28.19 -3.26
N PRO A 13 -12.16 28.80 -2.43
CA PRO A 13 -11.83 29.06 -1.03
C PRO A 13 -11.58 27.73 -0.29
N PRO A 14 -10.63 27.68 0.65
CA PRO A 14 -10.34 26.47 1.41
C PRO A 14 -11.54 26.09 2.28
N SER A 15 -12.26 25.03 1.91
CA SER A 15 -13.28 24.42 2.75
C SER A 15 -12.62 23.42 3.72
N PRO A 16 -13.05 23.39 4.99
CA PRO A 16 -12.51 22.45 5.98
C PRO A 16 -12.83 21.01 5.59
N PHE A 17 -11.92 20.09 5.90
CA PHE A 17 -12.09 18.66 5.62
C PHE A 17 -13.39 18.09 6.22
N SER A 18 -13.84 18.63 7.38
CA SER A 18 -15.11 18.24 8.00
C SER A 18 -16.32 18.45 7.09
N ALA A 19 -16.36 19.53 6.30
CA ALA A 19 -17.45 19.78 5.36
C ALA A 19 -17.50 18.74 4.22
N PHE A 20 -16.36 18.13 3.88
CA PHE A 20 -16.30 17.02 2.94
C PHE A 20 -16.64 15.68 3.62
N ALA A 21 -16.18 15.46 4.85
CA ALA A 21 -16.49 14.27 5.62
C ALA A 21 -17.98 14.15 5.95
N ASP A 22 -18.64 15.26 6.28
CA ASP A 22 -20.08 15.32 6.53
C ASP A 22 -20.91 14.97 5.28
N ALA A 23 -20.41 15.31 4.09
CA ALA A 23 -21.02 14.88 2.82
C ALA A 23 -20.78 13.39 2.51
N ALA A 24 -19.77 12.78 3.13
CA ALA A 24 -19.43 11.36 3.02
C ALA A 24 -20.17 10.46 4.04
N VAL A 25 -20.92 11.05 4.99
CA VAL A 25 -21.70 10.35 6.04
C VAL A 25 -22.76 9.38 5.48
N PHE A 26 -23.07 9.47 4.18
CA PHE A 26 -23.96 8.53 3.48
C PHE A 26 -23.51 7.07 3.59
N ALA A 27 -22.20 6.82 3.75
CA ALA A 27 -21.63 5.46 3.76
C ALA A 27 -22.07 4.60 4.96
N GLU A 28 -22.49 5.19 6.09
CA GLU A 28 -22.79 4.41 7.30
C GLU A 28 -24.27 4.04 7.46
N THR A 29 -25.21 4.87 6.98
CA THR A 29 -26.66 4.65 7.23
C THR A 29 -27.52 4.70 5.99
N GLY A 30 -27.00 5.19 4.85
CA GLY A 30 -27.81 5.45 3.65
C GLY A 30 -28.94 6.48 3.84
N ALA A 31 -29.01 7.13 5.01
CA ALA A 31 -30.09 8.02 5.42
C ALA A 31 -29.65 9.49 5.57
N GLY A 32 -28.37 9.79 5.34
CA GLY A 32 -27.82 11.15 5.44
C GLY A 32 -26.93 11.50 4.26
N GLY A 33 -27.17 12.63 3.61
CA GLY A 33 -26.36 13.18 2.52
C GLY A 33 -27.18 14.04 1.55
N ALA A 34 -26.53 14.61 0.54
CA ALA A 34 -27.19 15.46 -0.45
C ALA A 34 -28.16 14.64 -1.32
N PRO A 35 -29.35 15.19 -1.66
CA PRO A 35 -30.29 14.50 -2.55
C PRO A 35 -29.66 14.29 -3.93
N LEU A 36 -29.76 13.06 -4.44
CA LEU A 36 -29.18 12.66 -5.73
C LEU A 36 -29.95 13.17 -6.94
N CYS A 37 -31.23 13.51 -6.74
CA CYS A 37 -32.10 14.11 -7.73
C CYS A 37 -33.09 15.05 -7.05
N LEU A 38 -33.79 15.85 -7.85
CA LEU A 38 -34.75 16.83 -7.36
C LEU A 38 -35.91 16.12 -6.63
N GLY A 39 -36.15 16.47 -5.36
CA GLY A 39 -37.12 15.78 -4.50
C GLY A 39 -36.69 14.39 -4.01
N GLY A 40 -35.42 14.01 -4.23
CA GLY A 40 -34.87 12.71 -3.83
C GLY A 40 -34.90 12.46 -2.32
N GLU A 41 -34.91 13.52 -1.52
CA GLU A 41 -35.00 13.47 -0.05
C GLU A 41 -36.28 12.83 0.49
N THR A 42 -37.37 12.82 -0.30
CA THR A 42 -38.64 12.17 0.05
C THR A 42 -38.97 10.96 -0.81
N ARG A 43 -38.12 10.64 -1.79
CA ARG A 43 -38.37 9.54 -2.74
C ARG A 43 -37.81 8.24 -2.17
N GLN A 44 -38.68 7.31 -1.80
CA GLN A 44 -38.24 6.00 -1.34
C GLN A 44 -37.69 5.15 -2.48
N VAL A 45 -36.61 4.42 -2.20
CA VAL A 45 -36.02 3.47 -3.13
C VAL A 45 -36.80 2.17 -3.08
N ASP A 46 -37.24 1.68 -4.24
CA ASP A 46 -37.96 0.43 -4.41
C ASP A 46 -37.45 -0.34 -5.64
N VAL A 47 -38.01 -1.52 -5.90
CA VAL A 47 -37.59 -2.40 -7.00
C VAL A 47 -37.71 -1.72 -8.38
N SER A 48 -38.62 -0.75 -8.54
CA SER A 48 -38.82 -0.04 -9.80
C SER A 48 -37.81 1.07 -10.06
N ASN A 49 -37.14 1.59 -9.03
CA ASN A 49 -36.24 2.74 -9.14
C ASN A 49 -34.81 2.51 -8.59
N VAL A 50 -34.52 1.31 -8.09
CA VAL A 50 -33.20 0.96 -7.54
C VAL A 50 -32.06 1.13 -8.55
N GLU A 51 -32.29 0.84 -9.82
CA GLU A 51 -31.26 0.99 -10.87
C GLU A 51 -30.89 2.47 -11.08
N GLU A 52 -31.89 3.35 -11.14
CA GLU A 52 -31.68 4.80 -11.22
C GLU A 52 -30.92 5.31 -9.99
N PHE A 53 -31.31 4.86 -8.80
CA PHE A 53 -30.62 5.22 -7.56
C PHE A 53 -29.14 4.81 -7.61
N VAL A 54 -28.83 3.58 -8.00
CA VAL A 54 -27.44 3.09 -8.11
C VAL A 54 -26.63 3.91 -9.12
N GLN A 55 -27.22 4.26 -10.27
CA GLN A 55 -26.55 5.08 -11.27
C GLN A 55 -26.25 6.48 -10.73
N LEU A 56 -27.23 7.14 -10.10
CA LEU A 56 -27.06 8.47 -9.54
C LEU A 56 -26.05 8.48 -8.38
N ALA A 57 -26.12 7.49 -7.49
CA ALA A 57 -25.20 7.35 -6.37
C ALA A 57 -23.76 7.14 -6.87
N SER A 58 -23.58 6.28 -7.88
CA SER A 58 -22.26 6.04 -8.49
C SER A 58 -21.71 7.30 -9.16
N ALA A 59 -22.54 8.03 -9.90
CA ALA A 59 -22.15 9.28 -10.55
C ALA A 59 -21.76 10.36 -9.53
N PHE A 60 -22.45 10.42 -8.40
CA PHE A 60 -22.11 11.32 -7.31
C PHE A 60 -20.81 10.91 -6.62
N TRP A 61 -20.67 9.66 -6.17
CA TRP A 61 -19.51 9.22 -5.39
C TRP A 61 -18.20 9.17 -6.18
N LEU A 62 -18.26 8.77 -7.45
CA LEU A 62 -17.06 8.56 -8.28
C LEU A 62 -16.84 9.66 -9.32
N GLY A 63 -17.85 10.51 -9.54
CA GLY A 63 -17.81 11.59 -10.52
C GLY A 63 -17.89 12.95 -9.84
N SER A 64 -19.09 13.54 -9.82
CA SER A 64 -19.30 14.94 -9.46
C SER A 64 -18.94 15.27 -8.01
N GLY A 65 -19.15 14.35 -7.07
CA GLY A 65 -18.86 14.55 -5.65
C GLY A 65 -17.37 14.63 -5.32
N VAL A 66 -16.50 14.10 -6.19
CA VAL A 66 -15.03 14.13 -6.03
C VAL A 66 -14.32 14.94 -7.11
N GLU A 67 -15.05 15.58 -8.02
CA GLU A 67 -14.49 16.24 -9.20
C GLU A 67 -13.41 17.27 -8.83
N ARG A 68 -13.67 18.10 -7.81
CA ARG A 68 -12.72 19.14 -7.37
C ARG A 68 -11.40 18.55 -6.88
N GLN A 69 -11.49 17.49 -6.08
CA GLN A 69 -10.34 16.76 -5.52
C GLN A 69 -9.58 16.05 -6.64
N MET A 70 -10.29 15.46 -7.60
CA MET A 70 -9.68 14.79 -8.75
C MET A 70 -8.97 15.78 -9.69
N VAL A 71 -9.53 16.98 -9.91
CA VAL A 71 -8.87 18.04 -10.68
C VAL A 71 -7.58 18.50 -9.99
N ALA A 72 -7.63 18.74 -8.68
CA ALA A 72 -6.45 19.13 -7.90
C ALA A 72 -5.37 18.03 -7.87
N PHE A 73 -5.78 16.77 -7.63
CA PHE A 73 -4.90 15.61 -7.67
C PHE A 73 -4.21 15.48 -9.04
N ARG A 74 -4.99 15.58 -10.12
CA ARG A 74 -4.47 15.52 -11.49
C ARG A 74 -3.47 16.65 -11.76
N LYS A 75 -3.75 17.88 -11.30
CA LYS A 75 -2.81 19.01 -11.43
C LYS A 75 -1.49 18.70 -10.72
N GLY A 76 -1.52 18.26 -9.47
CA GLY A 76 -0.31 17.89 -8.73
C GLY A 76 0.48 16.76 -9.41
N LEU A 77 -0.20 15.79 -10.02
CA LEU A 77 0.44 14.74 -10.80
C LEU A 77 1.18 15.28 -12.04
N TYR A 78 0.56 16.23 -12.76
CA TYR A 78 1.20 16.93 -13.89
C TYR A 78 2.41 17.76 -13.44
N ASP A 79 2.34 18.40 -12.26
CA ASP A 79 3.45 19.21 -11.75
C ASP A 79 4.68 18.35 -11.42
N VAL A 80 4.49 17.13 -10.91
CA VAL A 80 5.59 16.20 -10.58
C VAL A 80 6.14 15.48 -11.81
N LEU A 81 5.27 15.02 -12.71
CA LEU A 81 5.68 14.18 -13.85
C LEU A 81 5.95 14.98 -15.14
N GLY A 82 5.58 16.26 -15.17
CA GLY A 82 5.74 17.13 -16.35
C GLY A 82 5.12 16.54 -17.61
N SER A 83 5.86 16.57 -18.72
CA SER A 83 5.42 15.99 -20.00
C SER A 83 5.19 14.48 -19.94
N GLY A 84 5.76 13.78 -18.96
CA GLY A 84 5.59 12.34 -18.76
C GLY A 84 4.18 11.95 -18.31
N ALA A 85 3.44 12.86 -17.69
CA ALA A 85 2.06 12.60 -17.25
C ALA A 85 1.11 12.25 -18.41
N VAL A 86 1.39 12.73 -19.63
CA VAL A 86 0.60 12.40 -20.82
C VAL A 86 0.72 10.91 -21.16
N MET A 87 1.84 10.27 -20.85
CA MET A 87 2.01 8.83 -21.08
C MET A 87 1.15 7.97 -20.16
N LEU A 88 0.76 8.48 -18.98
CA LEU A 88 -0.14 7.75 -18.07
C LEU A 88 -1.50 7.43 -18.73
N TRP A 89 -1.93 8.23 -19.69
CA TRP A 89 -3.19 8.03 -20.42
C TRP A 89 -3.15 6.86 -21.40
N SER A 90 -1.97 6.34 -21.71
CA SER A 90 -1.80 5.17 -22.58
C SER A 90 -1.92 3.84 -21.83
N PHE A 91 -1.96 3.88 -20.49
CA PHE A 91 -2.09 2.69 -19.65
C PHE A 91 -3.54 2.44 -19.25
N SER A 92 -3.91 1.17 -19.15
CA SER A 92 -5.13 0.73 -18.49
C SER A 92 -5.08 0.99 -16.98
N PRO A 93 -6.24 1.02 -16.28
CA PRO A 93 -6.26 1.16 -14.82
C PRO A 93 -5.43 0.10 -14.09
N LEU A 94 -5.38 -1.14 -14.62
CA LEU A 94 -4.60 -2.22 -14.03
C LEU A 94 -3.10 -2.00 -14.19
N GLU A 95 -2.67 -1.51 -15.35
CA GLU A 95 -1.25 -1.20 -15.59
C GLU A 95 -0.81 0.03 -14.78
N LEU A 96 -1.65 1.05 -14.64
CA LEU A 96 -1.37 2.19 -13.75
C LEU A 96 -1.21 1.73 -12.30
N ARG A 97 -2.10 0.83 -11.83
CA ARG A 97 -1.95 0.22 -10.51
C ARG A 97 -0.62 -0.52 -10.38
N ARG A 98 -0.23 -1.35 -11.35
CA ARG A 98 1.07 -2.04 -11.30
C ARG A 98 2.25 -1.07 -11.30
N LEU A 99 2.18 -0.01 -12.10
CA LEU A 99 3.22 1.01 -12.19
C LEU A 99 3.43 1.73 -10.83
N PHE A 100 2.36 2.16 -10.18
CA PHE A 100 2.44 2.91 -8.92
C PHE A 100 2.61 2.02 -7.69
N CYS A 101 1.98 0.86 -7.70
CA CYS A 101 1.84 0.04 -6.50
C CYS A 101 2.68 -1.25 -6.53
N GLY A 102 3.31 -1.57 -7.67
CA GLY A 102 4.07 -2.80 -7.86
C GLY A 102 3.21 -3.99 -8.31
N GLU A 103 3.86 -5.14 -8.44
CA GLU A 103 3.21 -6.39 -8.84
C GLU A 103 2.43 -7.03 -7.68
N ASP A 104 1.29 -7.64 -7.98
CA ASP A 104 0.44 -8.28 -6.98
C ASP A 104 1.04 -9.61 -6.48
N GLU A 105 1.79 -10.32 -7.33
CA GLU A 105 2.48 -11.55 -6.97
C GLU A 105 3.94 -11.28 -6.58
N VAL A 106 4.38 -11.83 -5.45
CA VAL A 106 5.73 -11.63 -4.93
C VAL A 106 6.61 -12.81 -5.31
N ILE A 107 7.42 -12.60 -6.35
CA ILE A 107 8.32 -13.61 -6.90
C ILE A 107 9.77 -13.14 -6.74
N TRP A 108 10.59 -14.01 -6.15
CA TRP A 108 12.03 -13.92 -6.15
C TRP A 108 12.63 -15.31 -6.35
N THR A 109 13.74 -15.35 -7.05
CA THR A 109 14.56 -16.54 -7.26
C THR A 109 15.73 -16.58 -6.27
N GLU A 110 16.32 -17.76 -6.11
CA GLU A 110 17.53 -17.92 -5.27
C GLU A 110 18.64 -16.96 -5.72
N LYS A 111 18.88 -16.90 -7.02
CA LYS A 111 19.85 -15.98 -7.63
C LYS A 111 19.56 -14.52 -7.30
N GLU A 112 18.30 -14.09 -7.41
CA GLU A 112 17.94 -12.70 -7.08
C GLU A 112 18.14 -12.39 -5.59
N LEU A 113 17.87 -13.34 -4.69
CA LEU A 113 18.14 -13.16 -3.26
C LEU A 113 19.64 -13.06 -2.98
N GLU A 114 20.46 -13.86 -3.65
CA GLU A 114 21.91 -13.81 -3.51
C GLU A 114 22.52 -12.51 -4.04
N GLU A 115 22.05 -12.03 -5.18
CA GLU A 115 22.60 -10.84 -5.85
C GLU A 115 22.12 -9.53 -5.20
N ASN A 116 20.88 -9.48 -4.70
CA ASN A 116 20.24 -8.22 -4.31
C ASN A 116 20.12 -8.02 -2.79
N MET A 117 20.26 -9.07 -1.97
CA MET A 117 20.31 -8.89 -0.50
C MET A 117 21.68 -8.40 -0.06
N GLN A 118 21.69 -7.22 0.56
CA GLN A 118 22.89 -6.64 1.12
C GLN A 118 23.09 -7.15 2.54
N CYS A 119 24.35 -7.31 2.95
CA CYS A 119 24.72 -7.73 4.29
C CYS A 119 25.61 -6.67 4.95
N GLY A 120 25.44 -6.45 6.25
CA GLY A 120 26.25 -5.48 6.98
C GLY A 120 26.36 -5.79 8.47
N GLY A 121 27.13 -4.97 9.19
CA GLY A 121 27.28 -5.08 10.64
C GLY A 121 27.97 -6.36 11.11
N GLY A 122 28.72 -7.04 10.25
CA GLY A 122 29.40 -8.31 10.55
C GLY A 122 28.74 -9.54 9.92
N TYR A 123 27.54 -9.41 9.33
CA TYR A 123 27.04 -10.39 8.38
C TYR A 123 27.59 -10.15 6.98
N ASN A 124 27.72 -11.23 6.23
CA ASN A 124 28.10 -11.28 4.82
C ASN A 124 27.23 -12.33 4.10
N SER A 125 27.37 -12.44 2.78
CA SER A 125 26.56 -13.34 1.95
C SER A 125 26.72 -14.82 2.27
N THR A 126 27.80 -15.22 2.96
CA THR A 126 28.09 -16.60 3.38
C THR A 126 27.78 -16.86 4.85
N SER A 127 27.28 -15.85 5.59
CA SER A 127 26.89 -16.00 6.98
C SER A 127 25.74 -16.99 7.08
N GLU A 128 25.83 -17.91 8.03
CA GLU A 128 24.88 -19.01 8.18
C GLU A 128 23.43 -18.51 8.33
N GLN A 129 23.23 -17.46 9.12
CA GLN A 129 21.95 -16.84 9.38
C GLN A 129 21.36 -16.19 8.12
N VAL A 130 22.21 -15.61 7.26
CA VAL A 130 21.80 -15.03 5.98
C VAL A 130 21.41 -16.13 5.00
N ARG A 131 22.17 -17.23 4.96
CA ARG A 131 21.84 -18.40 4.14
C ARG A 131 20.51 -19.02 4.58
N TRP A 132 20.32 -19.26 5.87
CA TRP A 132 19.05 -19.76 6.42
C TRP A 132 17.89 -18.84 6.10
N LEU A 133 18.06 -17.52 6.24
CA LEU A 133 17.04 -16.55 5.86
C LEU A 133 16.65 -16.69 4.37
N ARG A 134 17.62 -16.81 3.45
CA ARG A 134 17.33 -17.01 2.03
C ARG A 134 16.56 -18.31 1.78
N GLU A 135 16.98 -19.40 2.42
CA GLU A 135 16.29 -20.69 2.32
C GLU A 135 14.83 -20.60 2.81
N GLU A 136 14.59 -19.90 3.92
CA GLU A 136 13.24 -19.65 4.43
C GLU A 136 12.42 -18.78 3.47
N MET A 137 12.99 -17.68 2.96
CA MET A 137 12.33 -16.82 1.97
C MET A 137 11.95 -17.56 0.69
N LEU A 138 12.75 -18.53 0.25
CA LEU A 138 12.42 -19.38 -0.90
C LEU A 138 11.27 -20.34 -0.60
N ALA A 139 11.21 -20.88 0.62
CA ALA A 139 10.16 -21.79 1.08
C ALA A 139 8.81 -21.11 1.37
N MET A 140 8.79 -19.78 1.57
CA MET A 140 7.55 -19.02 1.85
C MET A 140 6.53 -19.11 0.71
N LEU A 141 5.27 -19.31 1.07
CA LEU A 141 4.11 -19.18 0.17
C LEU A 141 3.76 -17.70 -0.07
N GLN A 142 3.07 -17.42 -1.17
CA GLN A 142 2.75 -16.05 -1.62
C GLN A 142 2.19 -15.12 -0.53
N PRO A 143 1.21 -15.52 0.32
CA PRO A 143 0.70 -14.63 1.37
C PRO A 143 1.77 -14.22 2.39
N LEU A 144 2.66 -15.15 2.74
CA LEU A 144 3.74 -14.90 3.71
C LEU A 144 4.86 -14.07 3.09
N ARG A 145 5.13 -14.22 1.78
CA ARG A 145 6.07 -13.37 1.04
C ARG A 145 5.64 -11.89 1.05
N ALA A 146 4.37 -11.63 0.78
CA ALA A 146 3.81 -10.28 0.84
C ALA A 146 3.92 -9.69 2.26
N LYS A 147 3.64 -10.50 3.29
CA LYS A 147 3.80 -10.10 4.69
C LYS A 147 5.25 -9.86 5.09
N PHE A 148 6.19 -10.66 4.58
CA PHE A 148 7.63 -10.41 4.79
C PHE A 148 8.06 -9.08 4.17
N LEU A 149 7.63 -8.78 2.95
CA LEU A 149 7.90 -7.48 2.33
C LEU A 149 7.30 -6.33 3.13
N GLU A 150 6.05 -6.46 3.55
CA GLU A 150 5.39 -5.49 4.41
C GLU A 150 6.16 -5.28 5.72
N PHE A 151 6.64 -6.37 6.33
CA PHE A 151 7.45 -6.32 7.53
C PHE A 151 8.76 -5.56 7.31
N VAL A 152 9.47 -5.81 6.21
CA VAL A 152 10.81 -5.21 5.97
C VAL A 152 10.74 -3.83 5.32
N THR A 153 9.66 -3.49 4.62
CA THR A 153 9.59 -2.32 3.74
C THR A 153 8.34 -1.46 3.94
N SER A 154 7.38 -1.90 4.76
CA SER A 154 6.03 -1.31 4.85
C SER A 154 5.24 -1.31 3.53
N CYS A 155 5.72 -2.03 2.52
CA CYS A 155 5.01 -2.26 1.27
C CYS A 155 4.86 -3.78 1.05
N PRO A 156 3.65 -4.30 0.82
CA PRO A 156 3.44 -5.74 0.61
C PRO A 156 3.81 -6.21 -0.80
N ARG A 157 4.31 -5.32 -1.68
CA ARG A 157 4.55 -5.59 -3.10
C ARG A 157 5.95 -5.22 -3.52
N LEU A 158 6.48 -5.94 -4.50
CA LEU A 158 7.75 -5.58 -5.13
C LEU A 158 7.54 -4.40 -6.09
N PRO A 159 8.52 -3.50 -6.22
CA PRO A 159 8.51 -2.50 -7.28
C PRO A 159 8.49 -3.18 -8.67
N PRO A 160 8.13 -2.47 -9.76
CA PRO A 160 8.04 -3.07 -11.10
C PRO A 160 9.31 -3.77 -11.59
N GLY A 161 10.50 -3.38 -11.10
CA GLY A 161 11.76 -4.08 -11.41
C GLY A 161 12.06 -5.28 -10.52
N GLY A 162 11.20 -5.64 -9.56
CA GLY A 162 11.43 -6.77 -8.66
C GLY A 162 12.46 -6.46 -7.56
N LEU A 163 13.09 -7.52 -7.03
CA LEU A 163 13.98 -7.41 -5.88
C LEU A 163 15.23 -6.56 -6.13
N LYS A 164 15.71 -6.46 -7.38
CA LYS A 164 16.88 -5.63 -7.74
C LYS A 164 16.71 -4.14 -7.41
N ASP A 165 15.48 -3.65 -7.50
CA ASP A 165 15.16 -2.25 -7.22
C ASP A 165 14.81 -2.06 -5.73
N LEU A 166 14.73 -3.16 -4.98
CA LEU A 166 14.50 -3.18 -3.54
C LEU A 166 15.77 -3.56 -2.78
N LYS A 167 16.49 -2.55 -2.28
CA LYS A 167 17.74 -2.76 -1.52
C LYS A 167 17.48 -3.19 -0.07
N VAL A 168 17.16 -4.47 0.14
CA VAL A 168 17.04 -5.04 1.50
C VAL A 168 18.43 -5.29 2.09
N SER A 169 18.66 -4.79 3.31
CA SER A 169 19.92 -5.00 4.03
C SER A 169 19.71 -5.82 5.31
N VAL A 170 20.51 -6.88 5.49
CA VAL A 170 20.46 -7.75 6.68
C VAL A 170 21.64 -7.47 7.59
N HIS A 171 21.35 -7.22 8.85
CA HIS A 171 22.32 -6.92 9.89
C HIS A 171 22.07 -7.82 11.11
N PRO A 172 23.09 -8.14 11.91
CA PRO A 172 22.85 -8.77 13.19
C PRO A 172 22.02 -7.83 14.07
N ASP A 173 21.10 -8.42 14.85
CA ASP A 173 20.41 -7.65 15.88
C ASP A 173 21.41 -7.24 16.99
N PRO A 174 21.55 -5.94 17.31
CA PRO A 174 22.44 -5.49 18.37
C PRO A 174 21.93 -5.80 19.80
N ALA A 175 20.67 -6.19 19.96
CA ALA A 175 20.09 -6.49 21.26
C ALA A 175 20.71 -7.77 21.87
N PRO A 176 21.03 -7.78 23.18
CA PRO A 176 21.54 -8.97 23.84
C PRO A 176 20.44 -10.03 24.01
N GLY A 177 20.70 -11.27 23.60
CA GLY A 177 19.80 -12.43 23.77
C GLY A 177 19.18 -12.95 22.47
N ILE A 178 18.33 -13.98 22.61
CA ILE A 178 17.52 -14.53 21.51
C ILE A 178 16.19 -13.80 21.55
N GLY A 179 15.91 -12.98 20.53
CA GLY A 179 14.66 -12.23 20.39
C GLY A 179 14.06 -12.43 19.00
N LEU A 180 12.92 -11.81 18.75
CA LEU A 180 12.31 -11.80 17.42
C LEU A 180 13.13 -10.94 16.45
N PRO A 181 13.17 -11.27 15.13
CA PRO A 181 13.69 -10.35 14.13
C PRO A 181 12.92 -9.03 14.15
N ARG A 182 13.59 -7.94 13.79
CA ARG A 182 12.99 -6.60 13.74
C ARG A 182 13.41 -5.90 12.47
N SER A 183 12.60 -4.96 12.00
CA SER A 183 12.92 -4.20 10.79
C SER A 183 12.96 -2.69 11.06
N ARG A 184 13.67 -1.98 10.18
CA ARG A 184 13.54 -0.54 9.98
C ARG A 184 13.09 -0.31 8.55
N ALA A 185 11.77 -0.25 8.37
CA ALA A 185 11.15 -0.19 7.06
C ALA A 185 11.61 1.01 6.22
N CYS A 186 11.81 2.18 6.82
CA CYS A 186 12.27 3.39 6.11
C CYS A 186 13.61 3.25 5.39
N VAL A 187 14.44 2.26 5.75
CA VAL A 187 15.74 1.97 5.13
C VAL A 187 15.86 0.52 4.67
N HIS A 188 14.73 -0.20 4.58
CA HIS A 188 14.65 -1.62 4.17
C HIS A 188 15.66 -2.51 4.89
N ARG A 189 15.82 -2.31 6.21
CA ARG A 189 16.82 -3.04 7.01
C ARG A 189 16.16 -4.06 7.91
N LEU A 190 16.62 -5.30 7.84
CA LEU A 190 16.28 -6.39 8.74
C LEU A 190 17.40 -6.62 9.76
N PHE A 191 17.05 -6.59 11.03
CA PHE A 191 17.88 -7.01 12.14
C PHE A 191 17.54 -8.46 12.47
N LEU A 192 18.48 -9.35 12.19
CA LEU A 192 18.33 -10.79 12.32
C LEU A 192 19.23 -11.30 13.45
N PRO A 193 18.66 -11.75 14.58
CA PRO A 193 19.40 -12.39 15.66
C PRO A 193 20.18 -13.62 15.21
N ARG A 194 21.17 -14.03 16.00
CA ARG A 194 21.93 -15.26 15.77
C ARG A 194 21.21 -16.44 16.42
N TYR A 195 20.42 -17.16 15.64
CA TYR A 195 19.75 -18.37 16.08
C TYR A 195 20.70 -19.58 16.09
N ALA A 196 20.36 -20.59 16.89
CA ALA A 196 21.13 -21.81 17.00
C ALA A 196 20.85 -22.81 15.86
N SER A 197 19.67 -22.73 15.24
CA SER A 197 19.29 -23.56 14.10
C SER A 197 18.42 -22.82 13.10
N ARG A 198 18.28 -23.41 11.91
CA ARG A 198 17.40 -22.89 10.86
C ARG A 198 15.93 -22.95 11.28
N GLU A 199 15.53 -24.00 11.98
CA GLU A 199 14.16 -24.20 12.46
C GLU A 199 13.77 -23.11 13.46
N GLU A 200 14.69 -22.76 14.37
CA GLU A 200 14.48 -21.65 15.30
C GLU A 200 14.32 -20.32 14.56
N LEU A 201 15.18 -20.05 13.57
CA LEU A 201 15.04 -18.86 12.72
C LEU A 201 13.68 -18.83 12.02
N ALA A 202 13.24 -19.95 11.44
CA ALA A 202 11.98 -20.05 10.71
C ALA A 202 10.77 -19.72 11.60
N VAL A 203 10.74 -20.27 12.82
CA VAL A 203 9.68 -20.03 13.81
C VAL A 203 9.66 -18.55 14.20
N GLN A 204 10.81 -18.01 14.63
CA GLN A 204 10.91 -16.63 15.11
C GLN A 204 10.66 -15.60 14.01
N LEU A 205 11.11 -15.89 12.79
CA LEU A 205 10.85 -15.05 11.61
C LEU A 205 9.36 -15.04 11.26
N THR A 206 8.73 -16.21 11.21
CA THR A 206 7.29 -16.31 10.92
C THR A 206 6.46 -15.59 11.98
N GLU A 207 6.80 -15.78 13.26
CA GLU A 207 6.15 -15.06 14.37
C GLU A 207 6.30 -13.54 14.20
N ALA A 208 7.51 -13.03 13.96
CA ALA A 208 7.72 -11.60 13.76
C ALA A 208 6.95 -11.03 12.56
N ILE A 209 6.88 -11.74 11.44
CA ILE A 209 6.14 -11.33 10.24
C ILE A 209 4.63 -11.27 10.51
N LEU A 210 4.08 -12.24 11.24
CA LEU A 210 2.64 -12.30 11.51
C LEU A 210 2.23 -11.32 12.61
N CYS A 211 3.12 -11.08 13.57
CA CYS A 211 2.88 -10.20 14.71
C CYS A 211 3.25 -8.72 14.46
N SER A 212 3.88 -8.39 13.33
CA SER A 212 4.28 -7.01 13.01
C SER A 212 3.12 -6.04 12.77
N GLY A 213 1.87 -6.54 12.73
CA GLY A 213 0.66 -5.73 12.71
C GLY A 213 0.39 -4.93 14.01
N GLY A 214 1.21 -5.14 15.06
CA GLY A 214 1.22 -4.30 16.27
C GLY A 214 1.02 -5.09 17.56
N HIS A 215 2.10 -5.33 18.30
CA HIS A 215 2.06 -5.69 19.73
C HIS A 215 2.00 -4.45 20.65
N HIS A 216 1.70 -3.26 20.14
CA HIS A 216 1.62 -2.06 20.97
C HIS A 216 0.41 -2.04 21.93
N GLU A 217 -0.53 -2.99 21.85
CA GLU A 217 -1.74 -2.98 22.68
C GLU A 217 -1.82 -4.09 23.75
N GLN A 218 -0.87 -5.04 23.81
CA GLN A 218 -0.98 -6.16 24.76
C GLN A 218 -0.29 -5.94 26.12
N ASN A 219 0.28 -4.76 26.36
CA ASN A 219 0.90 -4.37 27.64
C ASN A 219 0.47 -2.97 28.11
N LEU A 220 -0.77 -2.57 27.85
CA LEU A 220 -1.37 -1.47 28.61
C LEU A 220 -1.79 -2.03 29.98
N PRO A 221 -1.31 -1.47 31.11
CA PRO A 221 -1.90 -1.80 32.40
C PRO A 221 -3.40 -1.46 32.38
N PRO A 222 -4.22 -2.12 33.23
CA PRO A 222 -5.67 -1.95 33.23
C PRO A 222 -6.11 -0.50 33.43
#